data_AF-A0ABD1RQE4-F1
#
_entry.id   AF-A0ABD1RQE4-F1
#
_cell.length_a   1.000
_cell.length_b   1.000
_cell.length_c   1.000
_cell.angle_alpha   90.00
_cell.angle_beta   90.00
_cell.angle_gamma   90.00
#
_symmetry.space_group_name_H-M   'P 1'
#
loop_
_entity.id
_entity.type
_entity.pdbx_description
1 polymer ?
#
loop_
_entity_poly.entity_id
_entity_poly.type
_entity_poly.pdbx_seq_one_letter_code
_entity_poly.pdbx_strand_id
1 'polypeptide(L)'
;MSSKSLIHVFLVTFPSQGLVNPLLRLGKHLAFKGLLVTLSAPQFISPNLCKANDISDQPTQVGDGMIRFAFFDDGWDVNDPKRFIDADLYVAQLELVGKHELPQKTCRGRC
;
A
#
# COMPACT_ATOMS: atom_id res chain seq x y z
N MET A 1 -30.75 -0.91 -3.19
CA MET A 1 -29.69 -1.53 -2.37
C MET A 1 -28.87 -0.40 -1.80
N SER A 2 -28.94 -0.15 -0.49
CA SER A 2 -28.18 0.94 0.14
C SER A 2 -26.69 0.62 0.03
N SER A 3 -25.95 1.42 -0.73
CA SER A 3 -24.49 1.37 -0.77
C SER A 3 -23.99 1.80 0.61
N LYS A 4 -23.80 0.85 1.53
CA LYS A 4 -23.12 1.09 2.80
C LYS A 4 -21.77 1.74 2.46
N SER A 5 -21.57 2.98 2.92
CA SER A 5 -20.26 3.62 2.85
C SER A 5 -19.32 2.82 3.75
N LEU A 6 -18.51 1.94 3.16
CA LEU A 6 -17.50 1.22 3.91
C LEU A 6 -16.51 2.23 4.48
N ILE A 7 -16.13 2.06 5.74
CA ILE A 7 -15.02 2.81 6.33
C ILE A 7 -13.77 2.44 5.52
N HIS A 8 -13.11 3.47 4.97
CA HIS A 8 -11.91 3.31 4.16
C HIS A 8 -10.67 3.48 5.05
N VAL A 9 -9.83 2.45 5.08
CA VAL A 9 -8.55 2.46 5.77
C VAL A 9 -7.43 2.47 4.73
N PHE A 10 -6.57 3.46 4.81
CA PHE A 10 -5.38 3.59 3.99
C PHE A 10 -4.15 3.21 4.83
N LEU A 11 -3.60 2.02 4.61
CA LEU A 11 -2.40 1.55 5.30
C LEU A 11 -1.18 1.90 4.46
N VAL A 12 -0.30 2.73 5.01
CA VAL A 12 1.01 3.04 4.42
C VAL A 12 2.07 2.24 5.15
N THR A 13 2.89 1.47 4.43
CA THR A 13 3.98 0.70 5.02
C THR A 13 5.33 1.31 4.70
N PHE A 14 6.26 1.20 5.65
CA PHE A 14 7.67 1.36 5.36
C PHE A 14 8.17 0.14 4.56
N PRO A 15 8.97 0.36 3.52
CA PRO A 15 9.59 -0.70 2.73
C PRO A 15 10.77 -1.39 3.46
N SER A 16 10.51 -2.37 4.32
CA SER A 16 11.56 -3.20 4.92
C SER A 16 11.37 -4.70 4.74
N GLN A 17 12.48 -5.43 4.85
CA GLN A 17 12.48 -6.88 4.76
C GLN A 17 11.61 -7.48 5.86
N GLY A 18 10.69 -8.36 5.47
CA GLY A 18 9.80 -9.07 6.41
C GLY A 18 8.47 -8.37 6.73
N LEU A 19 8.23 -7.13 6.27
CA LEU A 19 6.96 -6.43 6.52
C LEU A 19 5.80 -6.80 5.58
N VAL A 20 6.10 -7.49 4.47
CA VAL A 20 5.10 -7.92 3.47
C VAL A 20 3.98 -8.74 4.12
N ASN A 21 4.31 -9.85 4.79
CA ASN A 21 3.32 -10.76 5.37
C ASN A 21 2.54 -10.13 6.54
N PRO A 22 3.17 -9.45 7.51
CA PRO A 22 2.46 -8.73 8.56
C PRO A 22 1.45 -7.70 8.02
N LEU A 23 1.85 -6.89 7.05
CA LEU A 23 0.97 -5.89 6.42
C LEU A 23 -0.25 -6.54 5.77
N LEU A 24 -0.03 -7.64 5.04
CA LEU A 24 -1.10 -8.36 4.37
C LEU A 24 -2.05 -9.05 5.33
N ARG A 25 -1.53 -9.68 6.39
CA ARG A 25 -2.36 -10.30 7.42
C ARG A 25 -3.22 -9.26 8.12
N LEU A 26 -2.66 -8.10 8.43
CA LEU A 26 -3.40 -6.98 9.00
C LEU A 26 -4.47 -6.46 8.03
N GLY A 27 -4.11 -6.21 6.77
CA GLY A 27 -5.04 -5.73 5.75
C GLY A 27 -6.21 -6.69 5.51
N LYS A 28 -5.94 -8.00 5.39
CA LYS A 28 -6.97 -9.04 5.26
C LYS A 28 -7.86 -9.11 6.50
N HIS A 29 -7.27 -8.99 7.71
CA HIS A 29 -8.04 -9.01 8.95
C HIS A 29 -8.98 -7.81 9.06
N LEU A 30 -8.54 -6.61 8.65
CA LEU A 30 -9.39 -5.42 8.59
C LEU A 30 -10.48 -5.56 7.52
N ALA A 31 -10.13 -6.01 6.31
CA ALA A 31 -11.11 -6.22 5.25
C ALA A 31 -12.18 -7.25 5.66
N PHE A 32 -11.80 -8.34 6.31
CA PHE A 32 -12.73 -9.34 6.83
C PHE A 32 -13.77 -8.76 7.80
N LYS A 33 -13.46 -7.68 8.52
CA LYS A 33 -14.39 -6.96 9.40
C LYS A 33 -15.32 -5.98 8.66
N GLY A 34 -15.35 -6.01 7.32
CA GLY A 34 -16.22 -5.15 6.52
C GLY A 34 -15.63 -3.80 6.15
N LEU A 35 -14.30 -3.63 6.16
CA LEU A 35 -13.65 -2.38 5.77
C LEU A 35 -13.17 -2.41 4.32
N LEU A 36 -13.12 -1.23 3.68
CA LEU A 36 -12.36 -1.06 2.45
C LEU A 36 -10.91 -0.75 2.85
N VAL A 37 -9.98 -1.60 2.47
CA VAL A 37 -8.56 -1.47 2.82
C VAL A 37 -7.77 -1.18 1.55
N THR A 38 -6.95 -0.13 1.60
CA THR A 38 -5.95 0.14 0.56
C THR A 38 -4.57 0.05 1.19
N LEU A 39 -3.77 -0.91 0.72
CA LEU A 39 -2.38 -1.08 1.11
C LEU A 39 -1.50 -0.25 0.18
N SER A 40 -0.65 0.61 0.74
CA SER A 40 0.23 1.49 -0.01
C SER A 40 1.69 1.27 0.40
N ALA A 41 2.53 1.09 -0.61
CA ALA A 41 3.95 0.84 -0.51
C ALA A 41 4.68 1.42 -1.73
N PRO A 42 5.99 1.68 -1.64
CA PRO A 42 6.79 2.03 -2.81
C PRO A 42 6.74 0.94 -3.90
N GLN A 43 6.77 1.35 -5.16
CA GLN A 43 6.57 0.48 -6.32
C GLN A 43 7.62 -0.64 -6.43
N PHE A 44 8.85 -0.43 -5.97
CA PHE A 44 9.90 -1.45 -6.04
C PHE A 44 9.58 -2.72 -5.22
N ILE A 45 8.67 -2.64 -4.24
CA ILE A 45 8.20 -3.81 -3.46
C ILE A 45 7.06 -4.56 -4.16
N SER A 46 6.41 -3.94 -5.15
CA SER A 46 5.27 -4.53 -5.85
C SER A 46 5.51 -5.97 -6.33
N PRO A 47 6.68 -6.38 -6.87
CA PRO A 47 6.88 -7.77 -7.29
C PRO A 47 6.81 -8.76 -6.12
N ASN A 48 7.28 -8.35 -4.93
CA ASN A 48 7.25 -9.19 -3.73
C ASN A 48 5.84 -9.29 -3.14
N LEU A 49 5.07 -8.20 -3.20
CA LEU A 49 3.68 -8.17 -2.72
C LEU A 49 2.72 -8.93 -3.64
N CYS A 50 2.86 -8.76 -4.96
CA CYS A 50 2.04 -9.44 -5.97
C CYS A 50 2.39 -10.93 -6.09
N LYS A 51 3.66 -11.33 -5.97
CA LYS A 51 4.02 -12.77 -5.96
C LYS A 51 3.49 -13.51 -4.74
N ALA A 52 3.36 -12.82 -3.61
CA ALA A 52 2.88 -13.45 -2.38
C ALA A 52 1.36 -13.68 -2.37
N ASN A 53 0.58 -12.94 -3.19
CA ASN A 53 -0.90 -12.99 -3.15
C ASN A 53 -1.53 -12.54 -4.49
N ASP A 54 -2.71 -13.07 -4.80
CA ASP A 54 -3.55 -12.64 -5.93
C ASP A 54 -4.25 -11.28 -5.72
N ILE A 55 -3.72 -10.41 -4.86
CA ILE A 55 -4.28 -9.07 -4.63
C ILE A 55 -3.62 -8.11 -5.63
N SER A 56 -4.43 -7.40 -6.42
CA SER A 56 -3.97 -6.44 -7.41
C SER A 56 -4.36 -4.99 -7.03
N ASP A 57 -4.26 -4.08 -7.99
CA ASP A 57 -4.81 -2.72 -7.90
C ASP A 57 -6.35 -2.72 -7.86
N GLN A 58 -6.97 -3.79 -8.34
CA GLN A 58 -8.41 -3.98 -8.28
C GLN A 58 -8.85 -4.44 -6.88
N PRO A 59 -9.97 -3.90 -6.35
CA PRO A 59 -10.55 -4.37 -5.10
C PRO A 59 -10.86 -5.87 -5.15
N THR A 60 -10.19 -6.63 -4.28
CA THR A 60 -10.46 -8.04 -4.04
C THR A 60 -11.35 -8.18 -2.82
N GLN A 61 -12.41 -8.99 -2.91
CA GLN A 61 -13.32 -9.20 -1.78
C GLN A 61 -12.67 -10.10 -0.72
N VAL A 62 -12.77 -9.70 0.56
CA VAL A 62 -12.29 -10.48 1.71
C VAL A 62 -13.33 -10.40 2.82
N GLY A 63 -14.05 -11.49 3.05
CA GLY A 63 -15.21 -11.49 3.96
C GLY A 63 -16.25 -10.46 3.51
N ASP A 64 -16.65 -9.58 4.43
CA ASP A 64 -17.63 -8.52 4.19
C ASP A 64 -17.03 -7.23 3.63
N GLY A 65 -15.71 -7.16 3.44
CA GLY A 65 -14.99 -5.98 2.98
C GLY A 65 -14.17 -6.22 1.72
N MET A 66 -13.29 -5.26 1.43
CA MET A 66 -12.48 -5.25 0.21
C MET A 66 -11.03 -4.85 0.52
N ILE A 67 -10.08 -5.39 -0.23
CA ILE A 67 -8.67 -5.03 -0.15
C ILE A 67 -8.10 -4.74 -1.54
N ARG A 68 -7.24 -3.72 -1.66
CA ARG A 68 -6.51 -3.40 -2.90
C ARG A 68 -5.13 -2.84 -2.61
N PHE A 69 -4.27 -2.84 -3.63
CA PHE A 69 -3.00 -2.12 -3.59
C PHE A 69 -3.07 -0.74 -4.24
N ALA A 70 -2.29 0.20 -3.71
CA ALA A 70 -2.00 1.48 -4.31
C ALA A 70 -0.52 1.81 -4.14
N PHE A 71 0.29 1.38 -5.10
CA PHE A 71 1.72 1.66 -5.12
C PHE A 71 2.00 3.14 -5.44
N PHE A 72 3.11 3.66 -4.93
CA PHE A 72 3.60 4.99 -5.26
C PHE A 72 5.07 4.94 -5.68
N ASP A 73 5.48 5.93 -6.48
CA ASP A 73 6.87 6.10 -6.90
C ASP A 73 7.66 6.71 -5.74
N ASP A 74 8.86 6.21 -5.46
CA ASP A 74 9.78 6.79 -4.48
C ASP A 74 10.79 7.77 -5.10
N GLY A 75 10.66 8.05 -6.40
CA GLY A 75 11.45 9.01 -7.15
C GLY A 75 12.83 8.50 -7.58
N TRP A 76 13.15 7.24 -7.31
CA TRP A 76 14.41 6.61 -7.69
C TRP A 76 14.18 5.46 -8.67
N ASP A 77 15.15 5.16 -9.54
CA ASP A 77 15.08 3.99 -10.42
C ASP A 77 14.99 2.70 -9.61
N VAL A 78 14.16 1.72 -9.99
CA VAL A 78 13.90 0.48 -9.22
C VAL A 78 15.16 -0.26 -8.74
N ASN A 79 16.29 -0.12 -9.45
CA ASN A 79 17.57 -0.74 -9.13
C ASN A 79 18.61 0.23 -8.51
N ASP A 80 18.25 1.49 -8.21
CA ASP A 80 19.15 2.44 -7.57
C ASP A 80 19.67 1.88 -6.23
N PRO A 81 21.00 1.68 -6.10
CA PRO A 81 21.60 1.04 -4.92
C PRO A 81 21.52 1.92 -3.67
N LYS A 82 21.27 3.23 -3.79
CA LYS A 82 21.18 4.16 -2.64
C LYS A 82 20.16 3.72 -1.60
N ARG A 83 19.11 2.98 -2.01
CA ARG A 83 18.08 2.44 -1.09
C ARG A 83 18.62 1.50 -0.03
N PHE A 84 19.72 0.82 -0.32
CA PHE A 84 20.27 -0.24 0.52
C PHE A 84 21.56 0.15 1.22
N ILE A 85 22.14 1.30 0.84
CA ILE A 85 23.43 1.79 1.38
C ILE A 85 23.20 2.64 2.62
N ASP A 86 22.20 3.51 2.60
CA ASP A 86 21.93 4.47 3.66
C ASP A 86 20.42 4.52 3.96
N ALA A 87 20.05 4.00 5.13
CA ALA A 87 18.66 3.94 5.57
C ALA A 87 18.10 5.33 5.87
N ASP A 88 18.91 6.26 6.41
CA ASP A 88 18.47 7.60 6.77
C ASP A 88 18.22 8.42 5.50
N LEU A 89 19.11 8.31 4.52
CA LEU A 89 18.91 8.89 3.19
C LEU A 89 17.61 8.36 2.55
N TYR A 90 17.36 7.06 2.65
CA TYR A 90 16.17 6.47 2.06
C TYR A 90 14.88 6.88 2.77
N VAL A 91 14.89 6.95 4.11
CA VAL A 91 13.76 7.47 4.90
C VAL A 91 13.47 8.92 4.52
N ALA A 92 14.49 9.77 4.40
CA ALA A 92 14.33 11.16 3.98
C ALA A 92 13.72 11.27 2.57
N GLN A 93 14.14 10.43 1.63
CA GLN A 93 13.57 10.36 0.29
C GLN A 93 12.10 9.94 0.30
N LEU A 94 11.76 8.91 1.08
CA LEU A 94 10.37 8.44 1.22
C LEU A 94 9.48 9.52 1.86
N GLU A 95 10.00 10.26 2.84
CA GLU A 95 9.26 11.36 3.44
C GLU A 95 9.03 12.50 2.43
N LEU A 96 10.05 12.85 1.66
CA LEU A 96 9.97 13.88 0.63
C LEU A 96 8.91 13.53 -0.42
N VAL A 97 8.99 12.34 -1.03
CA VAL A 97 8.08 11.95 -2.11
C VAL A 97 6.70 11.54 -1.59
N GLY A 98 6.64 10.87 -0.43
CA GLY A 98 5.40 10.40 0.18
C GLY A 98 4.42 11.53 0.50
N LYS A 99 4.92 12.72 0.89
CA LYS A 99 4.09 13.92 1.10
C LYS A 99 3.31 14.34 -0.16
N HIS A 100 3.86 14.08 -1.34
CA HIS A 100 3.24 14.43 -2.62
C HIS A 100 2.42 13.30 -3.22
N GLU A 101 2.91 12.05 -3.12
CA GLU A 101 2.29 10.91 -3.77
C GLU A 101 1.09 10.34 -3.00
N LEU A 102 1.20 10.19 -1.67
CA LEU A 102 0.20 9.49 -0.86
C LEU A 102 -1.18 10.17 -0.91
N PRO A 103 -1.31 11.50 -0.81
CA PRO A 103 -2.62 12.16 -0.91
C PRO A 103 -3.35 11.87 -2.22
N GLN A 104 -2.62 11.73 -3.33
CA GLN A 104 -3.19 11.40 -4.63
C GLN A 104 -3.75 9.97 -4.68
N LYS A 105 -3.21 9.06 -3.86
CA LYS A 105 -3.68 7.66 -3.78
C LYS A 105 -4.88 7.51 -2.83
N THR A 106 -5.03 8.41 -1.84
CA THR A 106 -6.16 8.38 -0.90
C THR A 106 -7.48 8.83 -1.57
N CYS A 107 -7.43 9.78 -2.52
CA CYS A 107 -8.62 10.48 -3.03
C CYS A 107 -9.29 9.90 -4.28
N ARG A 108 -9.00 8.66 -4.72
CA ARG A 108 -9.58 8.07 -5.96
C ARG A 108 -11.11 7.80 -5.93
N GLY A 109 -11.86 8.34 -4.96
CA GLY A 109 -13.28 8.03 -4.76
C GLY A 109 -14.24 9.22 -4.65
N ARG A 110 -13.78 10.48 -4.58
CA ARG A 110 -14.67 11.67 -4.49
C ARG A 110 -13.93 12.94 -4.92
N CYS A 111 -14.23 13.43 -6.11
CA CYS A 111 -14.38 14.85 -6.43
C CYS A 111 -15.75 14.99 -7.08
#